data_AF-A0A8K0PE77-F1
#
_entry.id   AF-A0A8K0PE77-F1
#
_cell.length_a   1.000
_cell.length_b   1.000
_cell.length_c   1.000
_cell.angle_alpha   90.00
_cell.angle_beta   90.00
_cell.angle_gamma   90.00
#
_symmetry.space_group_name_H-M   'P 1'
#
loop_
_entity.id
_entity.type
_entity.pdbx_description
1 polymer ?
#
loop_
_entity_poly.entity_id
_entity_poly.type
_entity_poly.pdbx_seq_one_letter_code
_entity_poly.pdbx_strand_id
1 'polypeptide(L)'
;MTQITPVEPTPVSTSDDHNDKPQPLPKGIVLGPDGKPCRTCTSVKAWMQMTKSNDAQKSTAKPSATTATSTPQLPDDCPPDVEQLGRSSWTLLHTIAASYPERPTLTQQGDARQFVSLFGKLYPCWVCASDFQEWMKSGNEPRVSNREEFGRWMCEAHNAVNQKLGKSTFDCNRWQERWRTGWKDGRCD
;
A
#
# COMPACT_ATOMS: atom_id res chain seq x y z
N MET A 1 -0.09 -7.00 72.45
CA MET A 1 -0.57 -8.31 71.93
C MET A 1 -1.99 -8.09 71.45
N THR A 2 -2.13 -7.75 70.17
CA THR A 2 -3.41 -7.41 69.55
C THR A 2 -3.60 -8.41 68.42
N GLN A 3 -4.61 -9.27 68.56
CA GLN A 3 -4.85 -10.41 67.68
C GLN A 3 -5.41 -9.91 66.33
N ILE A 4 -4.76 -10.34 65.24
CA ILE A 4 -5.19 -10.10 63.86
C ILE A 4 -6.04 -11.30 63.45
N THR A 5 -7.31 -11.07 63.15
CA THR A 5 -8.23 -12.08 62.59
C THR A 5 -8.04 -12.22 61.07
N PRO A 6 -8.24 -13.41 60.47
CA PRO A 6 -8.08 -13.62 59.04
C PRO A 6 -9.34 -13.21 58.26
N VAL A 7 -9.16 -12.56 57.11
CA VAL A 7 -10.24 -12.23 56.16
C VAL A 7 -10.25 -13.29 55.05
N GLU A 8 -11.37 -14.01 54.91
CA GLU A 8 -11.65 -14.94 53.81
C GLU A 8 -11.94 -14.20 52.48
N PRO A 9 -11.65 -14.80 51.31
CA PRO A 9 -11.84 -14.16 50.02
C PRO A 9 -13.30 -14.21 49.55
N THR A 10 -13.80 -13.09 49.04
CA THR A 10 -15.09 -13.00 48.35
C THR A 10 -15.04 -13.69 46.97
N PRO A 11 -16.12 -14.37 46.55
CA PRO A 11 -16.17 -15.05 45.25
C PRO A 11 -16.31 -14.04 44.12
N VAL A 12 -15.51 -14.23 43.07
CA VAL A 12 -15.56 -13.50 41.80
C VAL A 12 -16.82 -13.94 41.05
N SER A 13 -17.77 -13.03 40.90
CA SER A 13 -18.88 -13.18 39.95
C SER A 13 -18.36 -12.91 38.53
N THR A 14 -18.11 -13.96 37.76
CA THR A 14 -17.86 -13.85 36.31
C THR A 14 -19.20 -13.69 35.59
N SER A 15 -19.49 -12.48 35.11
CA SER A 15 -20.53 -12.23 34.11
C SER A 15 -19.91 -11.99 32.74
N ASP A 16 -20.57 -12.56 31.73
CA ASP A 16 -20.51 -12.25 30.30
C ASP A 16 -19.50 -13.01 29.43
N ASP A 17 -19.83 -14.29 29.18
CA ASP A 17 -19.50 -15.01 27.95
C ASP A 17 -20.18 -14.32 26.75
N HIS A 18 -19.50 -13.37 26.11
CA HIS A 18 -19.82 -13.00 24.74
C HIS A 18 -19.22 -14.03 23.79
N ASN A 19 -20.08 -14.97 23.38
CA ASN A 19 -19.88 -15.90 22.27
C ASN A 19 -19.80 -15.14 20.95
N ASP A 20 -18.63 -14.53 20.68
CA ASP A 20 -18.33 -13.83 19.44
C ASP A 20 -17.77 -14.84 18.42
N LYS A 21 -18.66 -15.57 17.75
CA LYS A 21 -18.27 -16.41 16.61
C LYS A 21 -17.92 -15.50 15.43
N PRO A 22 -16.71 -15.57 14.87
CA PRO A 22 -16.35 -14.73 13.73
C PRO A 22 -17.27 -15.04 12.55
N GLN A 23 -17.99 -14.01 12.09
CA GLN A 23 -18.88 -14.08 10.93
C GLN A 23 -18.09 -14.56 9.70
N PRO A 24 -18.63 -15.49 8.90
CA PRO A 24 -17.93 -16.01 7.73
C PRO A 24 -17.70 -14.88 6.72
N LEU A 25 -16.43 -14.68 6.34
CA LEU A 25 -16.03 -13.64 5.41
C LEU A 25 -16.68 -13.83 4.02
N PRO A 26 -17.00 -12.74 3.31
CA PRO A 26 -17.49 -12.82 1.93
C PRO A 26 -16.51 -13.57 1.02
N LYS A 27 -17.03 -14.33 0.04
CA LYS A 27 -16.21 -15.12 -0.89
C LYS A 27 -15.22 -14.21 -1.64
N GLY A 28 -13.94 -14.59 -1.63
CA GLY A 28 -12.88 -13.89 -2.36
C GLY A 28 -12.15 -12.80 -1.55
N ILE A 29 -12.53 -12.57 -0.28
CA ILE A 29 -11.75 -11.76 0.65
C ILE A 29 -10.59 -12.58 1.19
N VAL A 30 -9.37 -12.07 1.01
CA VAL A 30 -8.15 -12.67 1.56
C VAL A 30 -7.71 -11.85 2.77
N LEU A 31 -7.46 -12.50 3.90
CA LEU A 31 -6.89 -11.86 5.08
C LEU A 31 -5.36 -11.77 4.99
N GLY A 32 -4.80 -10.67 5.49
CA GLY A 32 -3.37 -10.52 5.69
C GLY A 32 -2.87 -11.25 6.94
N PRO A 33 -1.54 -11.28 7.16
CA PRO A 33 -0.94 -11.84 8.38
C PRO A 33 -1.37 -11.16 9.68
N ASP A 34 -1.92 -9.95 9.59
CA ASP A 34 -2.49 -9.18 10.70
C ASP A 34 -3.96 -9.52 10.98
N GLY A 35 -4.54 -10.48 10.26
CA GLY A 35 -5.94 -10.90 10.38
C GLY A 35 -6.95 -9.94 9.75
N LYS A 36 -6.50 -8.87 9.06
CA LYS A 36 -7.38 -7.87 8.42
C LYS A 36 -7.53 -8.14 6.92
N PRO A 37 -8.61 -7.69 6.26
CA PRO A 37 -8.75 -7.80 4.81
C PRO A 37 -7.57 -7.19 4.06
N CYS A 38 -6.88 -8.00 3.26
CA CYS A 38 -5.75 -7.58 2.44
C CYS A 38 -6.24 -7.03 1.10
N ARG A 39 -6.16 -5.72 0.92
CA ARG A 39 -6.56 -5.04 -0.32
C ARG A 39 -5.77 -5.55 -1.54
N THR A 40 -4.45 -5.67 -1.42
CA THR A 40 -3.58 -6.15 -2.52
C THR A 40 -3.85 -7.62 -2.88
N CYS A 41 -4.37 -8.40 -1.95
CA CYS A 41 -4.65 -9.82 -2.12
C CYS A 41 -6.09 -10.10 -2.58
N THR A 42 -6.94 -9.06 -2.65
CA THR A 42 -8.38 -9.17 -2.86
C THR A 42 -8.78 -8.41 -4.13
N SER A 43 -9.55 -9.05 -5.01
CA SER A 43 -10.03 -8.37 -6.22
C SER A 43 -10.91 -7.17 -5.90
N VAL A 44 -10.88 -6.14 -6.74
CA VAL A 44 -11.72 -4.94 -6.56
C VAL A 44 -13.21 -5.30 -6.47
N LYS A 45 -13.68 -6.28 -7.24
CA LYS A 45 -15.06 -6.77 -7.20
C LYS A 45 -15.42 -7.34 -5.82
N ALA A 46 -14.55 -8.18 -5.26
CA ALA A 46 -14.77 -8.75 -3.92
C ALA A 46 -14.71 -7.65 -2.85
N TRP A 47 -13.80 -6.68 -2.98
CA TRP A 47 -13.68 -5.54 -2.07
C TRP A 47 -14.95 -4.68 -2.04
N MET A 48 -15.45 -4.27 -3.21
CA MET A 48 -16.69 -3.49 -3.34
C MET A 48 -17.93 -4.24 -2.84
N GLN A 49 -17.94 -5.57 -2.90
CA GLN A 49 -19.02 -6.38 -2.34
C GLN A 49 -18.97 -6.43 -0.81
N MET A 50 -17.77 -6.43 -0.23
CA MET A 50 -17.57 -6.37 1.21
C MET A 50 -17.97 -5.01 1.80
N THR A 51 -17.59 -3.89 1.16
CA THR A 51 -17.97 -2.55 1.63
C THR A 51 -19.49 -2.33 1.56
N LYS A 52 -20.13 -2.77 0.46
CA LYS A 52 -21.61 -2.76 0.33
C LYS A 52 -22.35 -3.63 1.35
N SER A 53 -21.72 -4.68 1.87
CA SER A 53 -22.33 -5.57 2.86
C SER A 53 -22.24 -4.98 4.28
N ASN A 54 -21.28 -4.10 4.54
CA ASN A 54 -21.16 -3.37 5.81
C ASN A 54 -22.04 -2.11 5.85
N ASP A 55 -22.33 -1.50 4.70
CA ASP A 55 -23.16 -0.29 4.57
C ASP A 55 -24.60 -0.59 4.12
N ALA A 56 -25.31 -1.47 4.83
CA ALA A 56 -26.74 -1.64 4.64
C ALA A 56 -27.57 -0.46 5.18
N GLN A 57 -27.11 0.81 5.04
CA GLN A 57 -27.96 2.00 5.18
C GLN A 57 -27.35 3.34 4.68
N LYS A 58 -27.21 3.56 3.36
CA LYS A 58 -27.65 4.82 2.67
C LYS A 58 -27.22 4.94 1.20
N SER A 59 -28.24 5.04 0.35
CA SER A 59 -28.40 5.91 -0.84
C SER A 59 -27.28 6.02 -1.90
N THR A 60 -27.58 5.39 -3.04
CA THR A 60 -27.56 5.94 -4.42
C THR A 60 -26.75 7.20 -4.70
N ALA A 61 -25.57 7.03 -5.33
CA ALA A 61 -24.93 8.05 -6.16
C ALA A 61 -24.77 7.53 -7.59
N LYS A 62 -25.21 8.36 -8.55
CA LYS A 62 -25.17 8.14 -9.99
C LYS A 62 -23.72 8.30 -10.50
N PRO A 63 -23.21 7.44 -11.40
CA PRO A 63 -21.89 7.67 -11.98
C PRO A 63 -21.96 8.86 -12.93
N SER A 64 -21.14 9.88 -12.67
CA SER A 64 -20.83 10.93 -13.63
C SER A 64 -19.75 10.41 -14.56
N ALA A 65 -20.01 10.42 -15.86
CA ALA A 65 -19.06 10.05 -16.88
C ALA A 65 -17.98 11.13 -17.00
N THR A 66 -16.72 10.76 -16.74
CA THR A 66 -15.57 11.61 -17.02
C THR A 66 -15.09 11.33 -18.45
N THR A 67 -15.11 12.38 -19.27
CA THR A 67 -14.59 12.42 -20.63
C THR A 67 -13.12 11.99 -20.64
N ALA A 68 -12.81 10.85 -21.26
CA ALA A 68 -11.46 10.39 -21.47
C ALA A 68 -10.83 11.17 -22.64
N THR A 69 -9.81 11.98 -22.34
CA THR A 69 -8.86 12.45 -23.36
C THR A 69 -8.11 11.22 -23.86
N SER A 70 -8.40 10.77 -25.08
CA SER A 70 -7.80 9.59 -25.68
C SER A 70 -6.35 9.86 -26.06
N THR A 71 -5.41 9.56 -25.16
CA THR A 71 -4.02 9.30 -25.55
C THR A 71 -4.01 8.12 -26.51
N PRO A 72 -3.22 8.12 -27.60
CA PRO A 72 -3.05 6.93 -28.44
C PRO A 72 -2.49 5.80 -27.56
N GLN A 73 -3.31 4.79 -27.26
CA GLN A 73 -2.90 3.63 -26.48
C GLN A 73 -2.82 2.44 -27.42
N LEU A 74 -1.69 1.73 -27.40
CA LEU A 74 -1.56 0.45 -28.08
C LEU A 74 -2.56 -0.56 -27.49
N PRO A 75 -3.03 -1.54 -28.28
CA PRO A 75 -3.80 -2.66 -27.75
C PRO A 75 -3.12 -3.35 -26.56
N ASP A 76 -3.90 -3.85 -25.61
CA ASP A 76 -3.39 -4.42 -24.35
C ASP A 76 -2.57 -5.71 -24.53
N ASP A 77 -2.65 -6.35 -25.70
CA ASP A 77 -1.90 -7.54 -26.11
C ASP A 77 -0.56 -7.21 -26.81
N CYS A 78 -0.22 -5.94 -26.98
CA CYS A 78 1.07 -5.50 -27.51
C CYS A 78 2.14 -5.37 -26.40
N PRO A 79 3.44 -5.54 -26.73
CA PRO A 79 4.53 -5.19 -25.81
C PRO A 79 4.43 -3.73 -25.35
N PRO A 80 4.70 -3.44 -24.06
CA PRO A 80 4.51 -2.09 -23.52
C PRO A 80 5.55 -1.12 -24.08
N ASP A 81 5.11 0.10 -24.40
CA ASP A 81 6.02 1.22 -24.65
C ASP A 81 6.67 1.73 -23.34
N VAL A 82 7.54 2.73 -23.46
CA VAL A 82 8.26 3.31 -22.31
C VAL A 82 7.31 3.89 -21.24
N GLU A 83 6.14 4.40 -21.63
CA GLU A 83 5.21 5.00 -20.70
C GLU A 83 4.37 3.94 -19.98
N GLN A 84 3.86 2.94 -20.70
CA GLN A 84 3.12 1.81 -20.12
C GLN A 84 4.02 1.00 -19.20
N LEU A 85 5.26 0.71 -19.61
CA LEU A 85 6.25 0.05 -18.78
C LEU A 85 6.56 0.88 -17.53
N GLY A 86 6.75 2.20 -17.68
CA GLY A 86 7.00 3.11 -16.57
C GLY A 86 5.86 3.15 -15.56
N ARG A 87 4.62 3.35 -16.01
CA ARG A 87 3.42 3.37 -15.15
C ARG A 87 3.23 2.04 -14.39
N SER A 88 3.45 0.91 -15.09
CA SER A 88 3.34 -0.42 -14.49
C SER A 88 4.42 -0.66 -13.45
N SER A 89 5.65 -0.24 -13.75
CA SER A 89 6.79 -0.36 -12.85
C SER A 89 6.64 0.50 -11.60
N TRP A 90 6.22 1.76 -11.75
CA TRP A 90 5.92 2.62 -10.60
C TRP A 90 4.79 2.06 -9.74
N THR A 91 3.77 1.46 -10.35
CA THR A 91 2.71 0.78 -9.60
C THR A 91 3.29 -0.33 -8.73
N LEU A 92 4.13 -1.21 -9.29
CA LEU A 92 4.80 -2.26 -8.53
C LEU A 92 5.68 -1.69 -7.40
N LEU A 93 6.57 -0.75 -7.73
CA LEU A 93 7.54 -0.19 -6.77
C LEU A 93 6.85 0.50 -5.59
N HIS A 94 5.83 1.32 -5.85
CA HIS A 94 5.07 1.99 -4.80
C HIS A 94 4.26 1.00 -3.96
N THR A 95 3.70 -0.06 -4.56
CA THR A 95 3.01 -1.11 -3.80
C THR A 95 3.98 -1.91 -2.92
N ILE A 96 5.20 -2.21 -3.40
CA ILE A 96 6.25 -2.83 -2.57
C ILE A 96 6.57 -1.92 -1.37
N ALA A 97 6.78 -0.62 -1.59
CA ALA A 97 7.04 0.32 -0.52
C ALA A 97 5.87 0.45 0.48
N ALA A 98 4.63 0.44 -0.02
CA ALA A 98 3.42 0.46 0.81
C ALA A 98 3.25 -0.79 1.68
N SER A 99 3.65 -1.95 1.17
CA SER A 99 3.61 -3.23 1.89
C SER A 99 4.84 -3.47 2.78
N TYR A 100 5.88 -2.64 2.69
CA TYR A 100 7.10 -2.77 3.48
C TYR A 100 6.82 -2.66 5.00
N PRO A 101 7.55 -3.34 5.91
CA PRO A 101 7.25 -3.31 7.34
C PRO A 101 7.49 -1.93 7.99
N GLU A 102 6.72 -1.60 9.04
CA GLU A 102 7.00 -0.42 9.90
C GLU A 102 8.28 -0.62 10.71
N ARG A 103 8.59 -1.88 11.04
CA ARG A 103 9.79 -2.28 11.79
C ARG A 103 10.48 -3.43 11.04
N PRO A 104 11.19 -3.15 9.95
CA PRO A 104 11.84 -4.18 9.15
C PRO A 104 13.06 -4.76 9.86
N THR A 105 13.29 -6.06 9.69
CA THR A 105 14.54 -6.70 10.13
C THR A 105 15.72 -6.19 9.29
N LEU A 106 16.95 -6.36 9.79
CA LEU A 106 18.15 -5.98 9.02
C LEU A 106 18.23 -6.69 7.66
N THR A 107 17.79 -7.95 7.60
CA THR A 107 17.67 -8.70 6.34
C THR A 107 16.70 -8.03 5.38
N GLN A 108 15.49 -7.66 5.84
CA GLN A 108 14.51 -6.97 4.99
C GLN A 108 15.01 -5.62 4.48
N GLN A 109 15.79 -4.89 5.29
CA GLN A 109 16.45 -3.66 4.85
C GLN A 109 17.51 -3.92 3.78
N GLY A 110 18.34 -4.95 3.97
CA GLY A 110 19.32 -5.39 2.98
C GLY A 110 18.67 -5.78 1.65
N ASP A 111 17.62 -6.61 1.73
CA ASP A 111 16.86 -7.08 0.59
C ASP A 111 16.20 -5.93 -0.18
N ALA A 112 15.63 -4.94 0.52
CA ALA A 112 15.03 -3.77 -0.12
C ALA A 112 16.06 -2.92 -0.87
N ARG A 113 17.25 -2.67 -0.29
CA ARG A 113 18.34 -1.96 -0.97
C ARG A 113 18.83 -2.74 -2.19
N GLN A 114 19.04 -4.04 -2.03
CA GLN A 114 19.49 -4.92 -3.09
C GLN A 114 18.48 -4.98 -4.24
N PHE A 115 17.18 -5.11 -3.92
CA PHE A 115 16.10 -5.12 -4.88
C PHE A 115 16.09 -3.83 -5.71
N VAL A 116 16.14 -2.65 -5.09
CA VAL A 116 16.15 -1.37 -5.81
C VAL A 116 17.41 -1.23 -6.69
N SER A 117 18.57 -1.66 -6.20
CA SER A 117 19.81 -1.68 -6.97
C SER A 117 19.71 -2.60 -8.20
N LEU A 118 19.18 -3.81 -8.02
CA LEU A 118 18.96 -4.77 -9.12
C LEU A 118 17.91 -4.28 -10.10
N PHE A 119 16.82 -3.68 -9.61
CA PHE A 119 15.81 -3.07 -10.45
C PHE A 119 16.43 -2.01 -11.37
N GLY A 120 17.25 -1.10 -10.82
CA GLY A 120 17.96 -0.11 -11.61
C GLY A 120 18.91 -0.70 -12.65
N LYS A 121 19.49 -1.88 -12.42
CA LYS A 121 20.37 -2.58 -13.37
C LYS A 121 19.60 -3.36 -14.45
N LEU A 122 18.44 -3.90 -14.11
CA LEU A 122 17.65 -4.79 -14.97
C LEU A 122 16.51 -4.07 -15.69
N TYR A 123 16.29 -2.78 -15.41
CA TYR A 123 15.21 -2.02 -16.04
C TYR A 123 15.40 -1.94 -17.57
N PRO A 124 14.43 -2.39 -18.39
CA PRO A 124 14.66 -2.60 -19.84
C PRO A 124 14.97 -1.33 -20.64
N CYS A 125 14.50 -0.17 -20.21
CA CYS A 125 14.85 1.11 -20.81
C CYS A 125 16.25 1.52 -20.32
N TRP A 126 17.30 1.27 -21.12
CA TRP A 126 18.69 1.51 -20.72
C TRP A 126 18.97 2.97 -20.35
N VAL A 127 18.41 3.96 -21.05
CA VAL A 127 18.56 5.39 -20.69
C VAL A 127 17.93 5.67 -19.32
N CYS A 128 16.71 5.19 -19.10
CA CYS A 128 15.99 5.34 -17.84
C CYS A 128 16.74 4.64 -16.68
N ALA A 129 17.28 3.46 -16.95
CA ALA A 129 18.05 2.64 -16.01
C ALA A 129 19.35 3.34 -15.59
N SER A 130 20.10 3.86 -16.56
CA SER A 130 21.34 4.60 -16.31
C SER A 130 21.06 5.85 -15.48
N ASP A 131 20.06 6.65 -15.89
CA ASP A 131 19.64 7.85 -15.16
C ASP A 131 19.27 7.56 -13.70
N PHE A 132 18.47 6.50 -13.47
CA PHE A 132 18.04 6.14 -12.12
C PHE A 132 19.21 5.67 -11.26
N GLN A 133 20.14 4.90 -11.82
CA GLN A 133 21.35 4.47 -11.12
C GLN A 133 22.25 5.67 -10.77
N GLU A 134 22.40 6.63 -11.67
CA GLU A 134 23.23 7.82 -11.47
C GLU A 134 22.61 8.74 -10.42
N TRP A 135 21.29 8.94 -10.46
CA TRP A 135 20.55 9.67 -9.44
C TRP A 135 20.71 9.05 -8.04
N MET A 136 20.64 7.72 -7.91
CA MET A 136 20.88 7.05 -6.63
C MET A 136 22.32 7.24 -6.13
N LYS A 137 23.32 7.19 -7.03
CA LYS A 137 24.74 7.39 -6.69
C LYS A 137 25.06 8.83 -6.27
N SER A 138 24.24 9.82 -6.64
CA SER A 138 24.45 11.23 -6.29
C SER A 138 23.94 11.59 -4.89
N GLY A 139 23.97 10.64 -3.94
CA GLY A 139 23.51 10.84 -2.56
C GLY A 139 22.01 10.62 -2.33
N ASN A 140 21.33 9.92 -3.23
CA ASN A 140 19.91 9.56 -3.10
C ASN A 140 19.72 8.07 -2.83
N GLU A 141 20.56 7.47 -1.97
CA GLU A 141 20.47 6.06 -1.65
C GLU A 141 19.10 5.69 -1.03
N PRO A 142 18.56 4.48 -1.30
CA PRO A 142 17.28 4.05 -0.76
C PRO A 142 17.20 4.15 0.77
N ARG A 143 16.21 4.90 1.28
CA ARG A 143 15.95 4.97 2.73
C ARG A 143 14.98 3.87 3.13
N VAL A 144 15.48 2.80 3.71
CA VAL A 144 14.71 1.57 3.98
C VAL A 144 14.56 1.24 5.46
N SER A 145 14.81 2.20 6.35
CA SER A 145 14.78 1.96 7.81
C SER A 145 13.38 1.59 8.33
N ASN A 146 12.32 2.04 7.64
CA ASN A 146 10.93 1.67 7.90
C ASN A 146 10.07 2.00 6.67
N ARG A 147 8.77 1.63 6.73
CA ARG A 147 7.79 1.92 5.68
C ARG A 147 7.70 3.40 5.30
N GLU A 148 7.67 4.30 6.27
CA GLU A 148 7.49 5.74 5.99
C GLU A 148 8.69 6.29 5.22
N GLU A 149 9.90 5.98 5.67
CA GLU A 149 11.12 6.39 4.99
C GLU A 149 11.20 5.82 3.56
N PHE A 150 10.82 4.55 3.38
CA PHE A 150 10.89 3.91 2.07
C PHE A 150 9.81 4.42 1.11
N GLY A 151 8.58 4.60 1.57
CA GLY A 151 7.51 5.19 0.79
C GLY A 151 7.79 6.65 0.41
N ARG A 152 8.32 7.45 1.35
CA ARG A 152 8.74 8.83 1.11
C ARG A 152 9.87 8.89 0.07
N TRP A 153 10.90 8.06 0.21
CA TRP A 153 12.00 7.97 -0.75
C TRP A 153 11.51 7.54 -2.15
N MET A 154 10.60 6.56 -2.22
CA MET A 154 10.03 6.11 -3.50
C MET A 154 9.25 7.24 -4.21
N CYS A 155 8.54 8.07 -3.45
CA CYS A 155 7.87 9.26 -3.97
C CYS A 155 8.87 10.30 -4.51
N GLU A 156 9.94 10.57 -3.78
CA GLU A 156 10.98 11.51 -4.19
C GLU A 156 11.70 11.05 -5.46
N ALA A 157 12.04 9.76 -5.55
CA ALA A 157 12.61 9.16 -6.74
C ALA A 157 11.70 9.32 -7.97
N HIS A 158 10.40 9.06 -7.80
CA HIS A 158 9.41 9.27 -8.86
C HIS A 158 9.29 10.76 -9.23
N ASN A 159 9.35 11.66 -8.24
CA ASN A 159 9.31 13.10 -8.49
C ASN A 159 10.55 13.63 -9.21
N ALA A 160 11.74 13.05 -8.99
CA ALA A 160 12.93 13.39 -9.76
C ALA A 160 12.73 13.08 -11.25
N VAL A 161 12.10 11.94 -11.57
CA VAL A 161 11.73 11.60 -12.94
C VAL A 161 10.63 12.54 -13.47
N ASN A 162 9.62 12.87 -12.66
CA ASN A 162 8.58 13.83 -13.07
C ASN A 162 9.19 15.18 -13.45
N GLN A 163 10.07 15.73 -12.62
CA GLN A 163 10.77 16.98 -12.89
C GLN A 163 11.60 16.90 -14.17
N LYS A 164 12.38 15.83 -14.37
CA LYS A 164 13.16 15.61 -15.59
C LYS A 164 12.29 15.58 -16.85
N LEU A 165 11.08 15.02 -16.76
CA LEU A 165 10.12 14.93 -17.85
C LEU A 165 9.19 16.15 -17.97
N GLY A 166 9.40 17.21 -17.17
CA GLY A 166 8.54 18.40 -17.18
C GLY A 166 7.12 18.17 -16.67
N LYS A 167 6.90 17.11 -15.88
CA LYS A 167 5.62 16.78 -15.26
C LYS A 167 5.49 17.45 -13.88
N SER A 168 4.26 17.65 -13.42
CA SER A 168 3.99 18.11 -12.06
C SER A 168 4.54 17.14 -11.02
N THR A 169 5.05 17.67 -9.91
CA THR A 169 5.42 16.86 -8.75
C THR A 169 4.17 16.37 -8.02
N PHE A 170 4.26 15.17 -7.44
CA PHE A 170 3.26 14.61 -6.55
C PHE A 170 3.57 15.02 -5.10
N ASP A 171 2.53 15.34 -4.32
CA ASP A 171 2.67 15.63 -2.89
C ASP A 171 2.98 14.34 -2.11
N CYS A 172 4.25 14.18 -1.72
CA CYS A 172 4.68 12.98 -1.03
C CYS A 172 4.01 12.79 0.33
N ASN A 173 3.37 13.78 0.95
CA ASN A 173 2.59 13.55 2.17
C ASN A 173 1.35 12.68 1.94
N ARG A 174 0.96 12.48 0.68
CA ARG A 174 -0.23 11.73 0.26
C ARG A 174 0.11 10.38 -0.36
N TRP A 175 1.37 9.94 -0.24
CA TRP A 175 1.84 8.69 -0.83
C TRP A 175 1.06 7.48 -0.30
N GLN A 176 0.74 7.45 1.00
CA GLN A 176 -0.03 6.37 1.61
C GLN A 176 -1.47 6.32 1.11
N GLU A 177 -2.13 7.48 0.94
CA GLU A 177 -3.49 7.54 0.38
C GLU A 177 -3.53 6.91 -1.01
N ARG A 178 -2.54 7.27 -1.85
CA ARG A 178 -2.47 6.80 -3.23
C ARG A 178 -2.14 5.31 -3.35
N TRP A 179 -1.29 4.77 -2.48
CA TRP A 179 -0.67 3.45 -2.69
C TRP A 179 -1.01 2.39 -1.64
N ARG A 180 -1.62 2.77 -0.51
CA ARG A 180 -1.90 1.86 0.61
C ARG A 180 -3.35 1.94 1.07
N THR A 181 -3.77 3.10 1.57
CA THR A 181 -5.01 3.23 2.34
C THR A 181 -6.23 3.54 1.49
N GLY A 182 -6.05 4.18 0.33
CA GLY A 182 -7.13 4.87 -0.36
C GLY A 182 -7.27 6.31 0.13
N TRP A 183 -8.01 7.10 -0.64
CA TRP A 183 -8.23 8.52 -0.38
C TRP A 183 -9.28 8.73 0.71
N LYS A 184 -9.09 9.75 1.54
CA LYS A 184 -9.99 10.07 2.68
C LYS A 184 -11.42 10.46 2.28
N ASP A 185 -11.65 10.79 1.01
CA ASP A 185 -12.98 11.11 0.47
C ASP A 185 -13.81 9.86 0.14
N GLY A 186 -13.28 8.65 0.41
CA GLY A 186 -14.00 7.39 0.24
C GLY A 186 -14.14 6.92 -1.21
N ARG A 187 -13.54 7.61 -2.19
CA ARG A 187 -13.69 7.23 -3.62
C ARG A 187 -13.03 5.90 -4.02
N CYS A 188 -12.42 5.23 -3.05
CA CYS A 188 -11.70 3.97 -3.21
C CYS A 188 -12.39 2.78 -2.51
N ASP A 189 -13.52 3.03 -1.85
CA ASP A 189 -14.30 2.07 -1.07
C ASP A 189 -15.54 1.56 -1.83
#